data_AF-A0A956I038-F1
#
_entry.id   AF-A0A956I038-F1
#
_cell.length_a   1.000
_cell.length_b   1.000
_cell.length_c   1.000
_cell.angle_alpha   90.00
_cell.angle_beta   90.00
_cell.angle_gamma   90.00
#
_symmetry.space_group_name_H-M   'P 1'
#
loop_
_entity.id
_entity.type
_entity.pdbx_description
1 polymer ?
#
loop_
_entity_poly.entity_id
_entity_poly.type
_entity_poly.pdbx_seq_one_letter_code
_entity_poly.pdbx_strand_id
1 'polypeptide(L)'
;LDEIAAGRRFADGTPYLLRWRRKDGTLIWTEQRIHVERDASGALVAFRGVVRDATRRVADEHQLREALAEQARLVEELRATLDRADPGTTFLPICSYCKSVRDDDGQWLRIEAFLEETMQAELTHGICTECYREHFPHDPVD
;
A
#
# COMPACT_ATOMS: atom_id res chain seq x y z
N LEU A 1 -6.22 37.31 -15.61
CA LEU A 1 -5.10 38.05 -16.25
C LEU A 1 -4.71 39.27 -15.41
N ASP A 2 -5.68 39.94 -14.79
CA ASP A 2 -5.47 41.13 -13.95
C ASP A 2 -4.48 40.96 -12.80
N GLU A 3 -4.42 39.78 -12.17
CA GLU A 3 -3.43 39.51 -11.11
C GLU A 3 -1.99 39.37 -11.62
N ILE A 4 -1.82 38.87 -12.85
CA ILE A 4 -0.52 38.82 -13.53
C ILE A 4 -0.13 40.24 -13.94
N ALA A 5 -1.06 40.99 -14.54
CA ALA A 5 -0.84 42.37 -14.97
C ALA A 5 -0.51 43.31 -13.79
N ALA A 6 -1.13 43.08 -12.63
CA ALA A 6 -0.83 43.82 -11.40
C ALA A 6 0.41 43.30 -10.64
N GLY A 7 1.03 42.21 -11.10
CA GLY A 7 2.16 41.54 -10.47
C GLY A 7 1.86 40.89 -9.12
N ARG A 8 0.58 40.75 -8.75
CA ARG A 8 0.17 40.15 -7.46
C ARG A 8 0.32 38.63 -7.45
N ARG A 9 0.27 37.99 -8.62
CA ARG A 9 0.38 36.53 -8.74
C ARG A 9 1.73 35.99 -8.25
N PHE A 10 2.78 36.80 -8.22
CA PHE A 10 4.17 36.37 -8.01
C PHE A 10 4.73 36.71 -6.61
N ALA A 11 3.86 37.03 -5.65
CA ALA A 11 4.25 37.62 -4.37
C ALA A 11 4.85 36.62 -3.36
N ASP A 12 4.61 35.32 -3.53
CA ASP A 12 4.94 34.28 -2.55
C ASP A 12 6.27 33.54 -2.84
N GLY A 13 6.92 33.83 -3.98
CA GLY A 13 8.17 33.19 -4.39
C GLY A 13 8.02 31.71 -4.80
N THR A 14 6.79 31.19 -4.82
CA THR A 14 6.51 29.81 -5.26
C THR A 14 6.76 29.70 -6.77
N PRO A 15 7.57 28.73 -7.24
CA PRO A 15 7.81 28.56 -8.66
C PRO A 15 6.56 28.05 -9.41
N TYR A 16 6.30 28.59 -10.59
CA TYR A 16 5.18 28.18 -11.44
C TYR A 16 5.64 27.24 -12.53
N LEU A 17 4.91 26.14 -12.73
CA LEU A 17 5.07 25.27 -13.89
C LEU A 17 4.14 25.71 -15.01
N LEU A 18 4.73 26.02 -16.17
CA LEU A 18 4.02 26.48 -17.35
C LEU A 18 4.49 25.71 -18.58
N ARG A 19 3.54 25.28 -19.41
CA ARG A 19 3.87 24.72 -20.73
C ARG A 19 4.19 25.82 -21.71
N TRP A 20 5.37 25.75 -22.29
CA TRP A 20 5.85 26.69 -23.30
C TRP A 20 6.07 25.97 -24.61
N ARG A 21 5.87 26.69 -25.70
CA ARG A 21 6.19 26.23 -27.06
C ARG A 21 7.47 26.92 -27.51
N ARG A 22 8.52 26.15 -27.78
CA ARG A 22 9.77 26.63 -28.38
C ARG A 22 9.50 27.12 -29.81
N LYS A 23 10.44 27.91 -30.37
CA LYS A 23 10.34 28.43 -31.75
C LYS A 23 10.24 27.32 -32.81
N ASP A 24 10.87 26.17 -32.54
CA ASP A 24 10.80 24.97 -33.39
C ASP A 24 9.46 24.20 -33.28
N GLY A 25 8.54 24.65 -32.42
CA GLY A 25 7.25 24.00 -32.18
C GLY A 25 7.22 23.02 -31.01
N THR A 26 8.37 22.64 -30.45
CA THR A 26 8.46 21.69 -29.32
C THR A 26 7.79 22.25 -28.07
N LEU A 27 6.98 21.43 -27.40
CA LEU A 27 6.39 21.76 -26.11
C LEU A 27 7.34 21.35 -24.97
N ILE A 28 7.62 22.28 -24.06
CA ILE A 28 8.43 22.06 -22.87
C ILE A 28 7.67 22.48 -21.62
N TRP A 29 8.00 21.86 -20.50
CA TRP A 29 7.63 22.40 -19.18
C TRP A 29 8.69 23.38 -18.73
N THR A 30 8.25 24.53 -18.23
CA THR A 30 9.14 25.54 -17.67
C THR A 30 8.77 25.81 -16.23
N GLU A 31 9.78 25.86 -15.36
CA GLU A 31 9.65 26.36 -14.01
C GLU A 31 10.07 27.83 -13.99
N GLN A 32 9.20 28.70 -13.48
CA GLN A 32 9.42 30.15 -13.49
C GLN A 32 9.36 30.71 -12.08
N ARG A 33 10.40 31.46 -11.70
CA ARG A 33 10.36 32.35 -10.54
C ARG A 33 10.41 33.77 -11.05
N ILE A 34 9.40 34.56 -10.72
CA ILE A 34 9.23 35.92 -11.22
C ILE A 34 9.21 36.85 -10.01
N HIS A 35 10.02 37.89 -10.07
CA HIS A 35 10.04 39.01 -9.13
C HIS A 35 9.50 40.24 -9.84
N VAL A 36 8.64 40.99 -9.15
CA VAL A 36 8.07 42.22 -9.66
C VAL A 36 8.91 43.39 -9.19
N GLU A 37 9.38 44.21 -10.12
CA GLU A 37 10.11 45.43 -9.83
C GLU A 37 9.13 46.61 -9.81
N ARG A 38 9.24 47.44 -8.77
CA ARG A 38 8.41 48.62 -8.56
C ARG A 38 9.30 49.84 -8.39
N ASP A 39 8.84 51.00 -8.86
CA ASP A 39 9.52 52.27 -8.62
C ASP A 39 9.25 52.81 -7.21
N ALA A 40 9.82 53.98 -6.91
CA ALA A 40 9.65 54.65 -5.61
C ALA A 40 8.20 55.06 -5.30
N SER A 41 7.33 55.16 -6.30
CA SER A 41 5.90 55.44 -6.13
C SER A 41 5.07 54.17 -5.89
N GLY A 42 5.70 52.99 -6.00
CA GLY A 42 5.04 51.68 -5.91
C GLY A 42 4.44 51.19 -7.24
N ALA A 43 4.61 51.94 -8.33
CA ALA A 43 4.14 51.55 -9.65
C ALA A 43 4.97 50.37 -10.20
N LEU A 44 4.32 49.42 -10.87
CA LEU A 44 4.98 48.27 -11.49
C LEU A 44 5.76 48.74 -12.72
N VAL A 45 7.06 48.46 -12.76
CA VAL A 45 7.94 48.88 -13.85
C VAL A 45 8.54 47.71 -14.64
N ALA A 46 8.71 46.54 -14.02
CA ALA A 46 9.21 45.36 -14.73
C ALA A 46 8.88 44.04 -14.04
N PHE A 47 9.05 42.95 -14.78
CA PHE A 47 9.10 41.58 -14.28
C PHE A 47 10.50 41.02 -14.51
N ARG A 48 11.18 40.59 -13.45
CA ARG A 48 12.46 39.89 -13.52
C ARG A 48 12.26 38.44 -13.14
N GLY A 49 12.40 37.55 -14.10
CA GLY A 49 12.22 36.13 -13.86
C GLY A 49 13.39 35.28 -14.31
N VAL A 50 13.57 34.14 -13.63
CA VAL A 50 14.39 33.03 -14.13
C VAL A 50 13.46 31.93 -14.61
N VAL A 51 13.74 31.42 -15.80
CA VAL A 51 13.00 30.32 -16.42
C VAL A 51 13.95 29.15 -16.56
N ARG A 52 13.56 27.99 -16.02
CA ARG A 52 14.29 26.73 -16.17
C ARG A 52 13.46 25.74 -16.94
N ASP A 53 14.07 25.00 -17.86
CA ASP A 53 13.43 23.85 -18.47
C ASP A 53 13.26 22.75 -17.41
N ALA A 54 12.03 22.35 -17.17
CA ALA A 54 11.63 21.34 -16.19
C ALA A 54 11.00 20.12 -16.88
N THR A 55 11.12 19.99 -18.20
CA THR A 55 10.48 18.92 -18.99
C THR A 55 10.88 17.53 -18.48
N ARG A 56 12.19 17.30 -18.29
CA ARG A 56 12.69 16.04 -17.74
C ARG A 56 12.17 15.80 -16.32
N ARG A 57 12.21 16.82 -15.45
CA ARG A 57 11.73 16.68 -14.07
C ARG A 57 10.25 16.28 -14.01
N VAL A 58 9.40 16.93 -14.80
CA VAL A 58 7.97 16.62 -14.85
C VAL A 58 7.71 15.23 -15.45
N ALA A 59 8.47 14.83 -16.46
CA ALA A 59 8.37 13.48 -17.03
C ALA A 59 8.79 12.40 -16.01
N ASP A 60 9.92 12.60 -15.32
CA ASP A 60 10.42 11.69 -14.29
C ASP A 60 9.39 11.54 -13.14
N GLU A 61 8.79 12.66 -12.70
CA GLU A 61 7.76 12.66 -11.65
C GLU A 61 6.46 11.95 -12.08
N HIS A 62 6.07 12.10 -13.35
CA HIS A 62 4.93 11.41 -13.92
C HIS A 62 5.19 9.90 -13.98
N GLN A 63 6.34 9.50 -14.53
CA GLN A 63 6.75 8.10 -14.61
C GLN A 63 6.81 7.45 -13.23
N LEU A 64 7.31 8.16 -12.22
CA LEU A 64 7.33 7.66 -10.84
C LEU A 64 5.92 7.47 -10.29
N ARG A 65 4.99 8.42 -10.51
CA ARG A 65 3.58 8.25 -10.10
C ARG A 65 2.94 7.03 -10.74
N GLU A 66 3.15 6.83 -12.04
CA GLU A 66 2.60 5.70 -12.77
C GLU A 66 3.15 4.37 -12.25
N ALA A 67 4.46 4.30 -12.03
CA ALA A 67 5.11 3.11 -11.47
C ALA A 67 4.59 2.78 -10.06
N LEU A 68 4.41 3.78 -9.19
CA LEU A 68 3.87 3.59 -7.85
C LEU A 68 2.41 3.13 -7.88
N ALA A 69 1.59 3.67 -8.79
CA ALA A 69 0.20 3.26 -8.96
C ALA A 69 0.11 1.81 -9.45
N GLU A 70 0.95 1.42 -10.40
CA GLU A 70 1.00 0.04 -10.89
C GLU A 70 1.51 -0.94 -9.82
N GLN A 71 2.55 -0.56 -9.07
CA GLN A 71 3.02 -1.37 -7.94
C GLN A 71 1.92 -1.59 -6.91
N ALA A 72 1.18 -0.54 -6.54
CA ALA A 72 0.05 -0.66 -5.61
C ALA A 72 -1.03 -1.62 -6.14
N ARG A 73 -1.35 -1.54 -7.43
CA ARG A 73 -2.31 -2.43 -8.10
C ARG A 73 -1.86 -3.89 -8.06
N LEU A 74 -0.59 -4.16 -8.39
CA LEU A 74 -0.02 -5.51 -8.39
C LEU A 74 0.05 -6.11 -6.98
N VAL A 75 0.37 -5.31 -5.97
CA VAL A 75 0.36 -5.76 -4.57
C VAL A 75 -1.04 -6.17 -4.13
N GLU A 76 -2.06 -5.40 -4.48
CA GLU A 76 -3.45 -5.73 -4.17
C GLU A 76 -3.92 -6.99 -4.90
N GLU A 77 -3.57 -7.12 -6.18
CA GLU A 77 -3.88 -8.31 -6.97
C GLU A 77 -3.22 -9.58 -6.41
N LEU A 78 -1.95 -9.48 -5.99
CA LEU A 78 -1.23 -10.58 -5.36
C LEU A 78 -1.88 -11.00 -4.04
N ARG A 79 -2.23 -10.03 -3.18
CA ARG A 79 -2.94 -10.30 -1.92
C ARG A 79 -4.26 -11.02 -2.16
N ALA A 80 -5.07 -10.52 -3.07
CA ALA A 80 -6.35 -11.14 -3.40
C ALA A 80 -6.20 -12.55 -4.01
N THR A 81 -5.06 -12.85 -4.63
CA THR A 81 -4.75 -14.20 -5.13
C THR A 81 -4.35 -15.13 -3.99
N LEU A 82 -3.52 -14.66 -3.06
CA LEU A 82 -3.14 -15.41 -1.86
C LEU A 82 -4.35 -15.71 -0.96
N ASP A 83 -5.26 -14.75 -0.79
CA ASP A 83 -6.50 -14.94 0.00
C ASP A 83 -7.43 -15.99 -0.64
N ARG A 84 -7.36 -16.15 -1.97
CA ARG A 84 -8.13 -17.16 -2.72
C ARG A 84 -7.42 -18.50 -2.85
N ALA A 85 -6.12 -18.54 -2.58
CA ALA A 85 -5.40 -19.80 -2.55
C ALA A 85 -5.87 -20.58 -1.32
N ASP A 86 -6.65 -21.63 -1.54
CA ASP A 86 -6.80 -22.69 -0.54
C ASP A 86 -5.38 -23.10 -0.15
N PRO A 87 -4.99 -23.11 1.14
CA PRO A 87 -3.64 -23.50 1.58
C PRO A 87 -3.23 -24.91 1.15
N GLY A 88 -4.11 -25.61 0.45
CA GLY A 88 -4.01 -27.02 0.12
C GLY A 88 -4.35 -27.81 1.37
N THR A 89 -5.03 -28.93 1.18
CA THR A 89 -5.11 -29.94 2.23
C THR A 89 -3.69 -30.31 2.64
N THR A 90 -3.24 -29.76 3.77
CA THR A 90 -1.97 -30.14 4.37
C THR A 90 -2.17 -31.52 4.97
N PHE A 91 -1.51 -32.52 4.39
CA PHE A 91 -1.56 -33.88 4.89
C PHE A 91 -0.72 -33.97 6.15
N LEU A 92 -1.36 -33.94 7.32
CA LEU A 92 -0.70 -34.15 8.59
C LEU A 92 -0.42 -35.64 8.79
N PRO A 93 0.85 -36.08 8.84
CA PRO A 93 1.19 -37.46 9.14
C PRO A 93 0.83 -37.77 10.60
N ILE A 94 -0.10 -38.71 10.80
CA ILE A 94 -0.50 -39.16 12.14
C ILE A 94 -0.01 -40.57 12.46
N CYS A 95 0.30 -40.82 13.73
CA CYS A 95 0.63 -42.16 14.22
C CYS A 95 -0.63 -43.03 14.21
N SER A 96 -0.59 -44.18 13.54
CA SER A 96 -1.76 -45.06 13.41
C SER A 96 -2.27 -45.59 14.75
N TYR A 97 -1.40 -45.68 15.76
CA TYR A 97 -1.71 -46.19 17.10
C TYR A 97 -2.20 -45.11 18.07
N CYS A 98 -1.40 -44.05 18.30
CA CYS A 98 -1.71 -43.05 19.34
C CYS A 98 -2.27 -41.73 18.80
N LYS A 99 -2.41 -41.58 17.47
CA LYS A 99 -2.94 -40.39 16.80
C LYS A 99 -2.17 -39.09 17.01
N SER A 100 -0.94 -39.16 17.53
CA SER A 100 0.02 -38.06 17.53
C SER A 100 0.31 -37.58 16.10
N VAL A 101 0.58 -36.29 15.94
CA VAL A 101 0.97 -35.66 14.67
C VAL A 101 2.49 -35.58 14.62
N ARG A 102 3.09 -35.84 13.45
CA ARG A 102 4.52 -35.60 13.24
C ARG A 102 4.72 -34.23 12.61
N ASP A 103 5.54 -33.39 13.25
CA ASP A 103 5.87 -32.06 12.76
C ASP A 103 6.94 -32.07 11.65
N ASP A 104 7.32 -30.89 11.18
CA ASP A 104 8.32 -30.70 10.13
C ASP A 104 9.74 -31.07 10.57
N ASP A 105 10.03 -31.05 11.88
CA ASP A 105 11.30 -31.47 12.47
C ASP A 105 11.35 -33.00 12.71
N GLY A 106 10.25 -33.70 12.44
CA GLY A 106 10.12 -35.15 12.59
C GLY A 106 9.78 -35.60 14.02
N GLN A 107 9.47 -34.68 14.94
CA GLN A 107 9.04 -34.99 16.30
C GLN A 107 7.56 -35.39 16.32
N TRP A 108 7.19 -36.27 17.26
CA TRP A 108 5.80 -36.69 17.45
C TRP A 108 5.17 -35.89 18.60
N LEU A 109 4.19 -35.05 18.26
CA LEU A 109 3.46 -34.21 19.20
C LEU A 109 2.05 -34.74 19.39
N ARG A 110 1.47 -34.55 20.57
CA ARG A 110 0.01 -34.71 20.71
C ARG A 110 -0.68 -33.66 19.86
N ILE A 111 -1.88 -33.97 19.39
CA ILE A 111 -2.62 -33.07 18.51
C ILE A 111 -2.87 -31.70 19.16
N GLU A 112 -3.08 -31.64 20.46
CA GLU A 112 -3.30 -30.40 21.18
C GLU A 112 -2.07 -29.49 21.15
N ALA A 113 -0.89 -30.02 21.50
CA ALA A 113 0.37 -29.29 21.45
C ALA A 113 0.69 -28.83 20.00
N PHE A 114 0.47 -29.70 19.02
CA PHE A 114 0.66 -29.37 17.62
C PHE A 114 -0.23 -28.21 17.15
N LEU A 115 -1.52 -28.22 17.53
CA LEU A 115 -2.49 -27.19 17.16
C LEU A 115 -2.21 -25.85 17.87
N GLU A 116 -1.82 -25.88 19.13
CA GLU A 116 -1.42 -24.68 19.88
C GLU A 116 -0.21 -23.99 19.23
N GLU A 117 0.82 -24.76 18.86
CA GLU A 117 2.04 -24.22 18.23
C GLU A 117 1.80 -23.75 16.79
N THR A 118 1.09 -24.53 15.98
CA THR A 118 0.97 -24.29 14.54
C THR A 118 -0.17 -23.32 14.20
N MET A 119 -1.26 -23.36 14.95
CA MET A 119 -2.49 -22.60 14.65
C MET A 119 -2.79 -21.48 15.65
N GLN A 120 -1.91 -21.26 16.64
CA GLN A 120 -2.09 -20.25 17.69
C GLN A 120 -3.49 -20.32 18.35
N ALA A 121 -4.02 -21.53 18.52
CA ALA A 121 -5.35 -21.76 19.07
C ALA A 121 -5.26 -22.20 20.54
N GLU A 122 -6.03 -21.57 21.42
CA GLU A 122 -6.20 -22.05 22.80
C GLU A 122 -7.30 -23.12 22.86
N LEU A 123 -6.96 -24.32 23.32
CA LEU A 123 -7.88 -25.46 23.33
C LEU A 123 -8.63 -25.55 24.68
N THR A 124 -9.94 -25.70 24.59
CA THR A 124 -10.79 -26.00 25.74
C THR A 124 -11.34 -27.42 25.63
N HIS A 125 -11.57 -28.06 26.78
CA HIS A 125 -12.11 -29.40 26.82
C HIS A 125 -13.64 -29.33 26.92
N GLY A 126 -14.31 -29.99 25.99
CA GLY A 126 -15.75 -30.18 25.98
C GLY A 126 -16.08 -31.60 25.50
N ILE A 127 -17.24 -32.11 25.89
CA ILE A 127 -17.72 -33.42 25.44
C ILE A 127 -18.90 -33.17 24.51
N CYS A 128 -18.81 -33.66 23.26
CA CYS A 128 -19.93 -33.55 22.34
C CYS A 128 -21.11 -34.43 22.80
N THR A 129 -22.32 -34.11 22.35
CA THR A 129 -23.54 -34.83 22.75
C THR A 129 -23.47 -36.33 22.46
N GLU A 130 -22.74 -36.73 21.41
CA GLU A 130 -22.57 -38.14 21.03
C GLU A 130 -21.70 -38.89 22.05
N CYS A 131 -20.48 -38.42 22.30
CA CYS A 131 -19.58 -39.00 23.30
C CYS A 131 -20.17 -38.95 24.72
N TYR A 132 -20.94 -37.91 25.05
CA TYR A 132 -21.61 -37.84 26.36
C TYR A 132 -22.58 -39.00 26.54
N ARG A 133 -23.45 -39.26 25.55
CA ARG A 133 -24.41 -40.37 25.60
C ARG A 133 -23.73 -41.73 25.66
N GLU A 134 -22.62 -41.89 24.95
CA GLU A 134 -21.88 -43.15 24.91
C GLU A 134 -21.16 -43.46 26.22
N HIS A 135 -20.48 -42.47 26.80
CA HIS A 135 -19.68 -42.66 28.02
C HIS A 135 -20.45 -42.43 29.32
N PHE A 136 -21.56 -41.69 29.28
CA PHE A 136 -22.43 -41.43 30.43
C PHE A 136 -23.89 -41.86 30.15
N PRO A 137 -24.14 -43.13 29.76
CA PRO A 137 -25.47 -43.60 29.36
C PRO A 137 -26.50 -43.66 30.51
N HIS A 138 -26.05 -43.46 31.75
CA HIS A 138 -26.89 -43.54 32.95
C HIS A 138 -26.98 -42.22 33.73
N ASP A 139 -26.32 -41.15 33.25
CA ASP A 139 -26.51 -39.84 33.84
C ASP A 139 -27.90 -39.32 33.46
N PRO A 140 -28.72 -38.83 34.42
CA PRO A 140 -29.95 -38.15 34.09
C PRO A 140 -29.59 -36.85 33.38
N VAL A 141 -29.93 -36.75 32.09
CA VAL A 141 -29.84 -35.49 31.36
C VAL A 141 -30.96 -34.59 31.86
N ASP A 142 -30.60 -33.53 32.60
CA ASP A 142 -31.51 -32.45 33.02
C ASP A 142 -31.57 -31.36 31.93
#